data_AF-A0A532ET17-F1
#
_entry.id   AF-A0A532ET17-F1
#
_cell.length_a   1.000
_cell.length_b   1.000
_cell.length_c   1.000
_cell.angle_alpha   90.00
_cell.angle_beta   90.00
_cell.angle_gamma   90.00
#
_symmetry.space_group_name_H-M   'P 1'
#
loop_
_entity.id
_entity.type
_entity.pdbx_description
1 polymer ?
#
loop_
_entity_poly.entity_id
_entity_poly.type
_entity_poly.pdbx_seq_one_letter_code
_entity_poly.pdbx_strand_id
1 'polypeptide(L)'
;MKLCSNAALDTSNGILDPENRFWRVTSKARGNGTQTVDAFVFESAYDRKSGKTTIEERQYDDGYATLFKRALEHKGMLLMVSPRDGQVEATVEICRRKK
;
A
#
# COMPACT_ATOMS: atom_id res chain seq x y z
N MET A 1 -3.95 3.01 -10.68
CA MET A 1 -2.53 3.17 -10.29
C MET A 1 -2.30 2.27 -9.09
N LYS A 2 -1.27 1.41 -9.09
CA LYS A 2 -0.96 0.52 -7.96
C LYS A 2 0.25 1.09 -7.23
N LEU A 3 0.18 1.15 -5.91
CA LEU A 3 1.24 1.63 -5.04
C LEU A 3 1.79 0.43 -4.27
N CYS A 4 3.10 0.42 -4.12
CA CYS A 4 3.86 -0.61 -3.43
C CYS A 4 4.44 0.05 -2.18
N SER A 5 4.32 -0.61 -1.02
CA SER A 5 5.08 -0.19 0.15
C SER A 5 6.57 -0.36 -0.13
N ASN A 6 7.39 0.54 0.42
CA ASN A 6 8.83 0.36 0.40
C ASN A 6 9.24 -0.27 1.74
N ALA A 7 9.67 -1.54 1.72
CA ALA A 7 9.99 -2.32 2.91
C ALA A 7 11.19 -1.76 3.71
N ALA A 8 11.97 -0.85 3.13
CA ALA A 8 13.23 -0.39 3.70
C ALA A 8 13.12 0.71 4.78
N LEU A 9 11.92 1.17 5.17
CA LEU A 9 11.77 2.40 5.97
C LEU A 9 10.99 2.31 7.28
N ASP A 10 10.62 1.13 7.78
CA ASP A 10 9.90 1.04 9.06
C ASP A 10 10.38 -0.10 9.96
N THR A 11 11.52 0.12 10.61
CA THR A 11 12.02 -0.71 11.71
C THR A 11 11.48 -0.19 13.04
N SER A 12 10.20 -0.39 13.33
CA SER A 12 9.68 -0.24 14.69
C SER A 12 8.58 -1.26 15.04
N ASN A 13 9.03 -2.38 15.62
CA ASN A 13 8.35 -3.31 16.54
C ASN A 13 6.81 -3.49 16.46
N GLY A 14 6.37 -4.65 15.94
CA GLY A 14 5.13 -5.29 16.38
C GLY A 14 4.34 -6.05 15.30
N ILE A 15 4.57 -7.37 15.22
CA ILE A 15 3.65 -8.44 14.77
C ILE A 15 2.55 -8.06 13.74
N LEU A 16 2.85 -8.38 12.49
CA LEU A 16 2.02 -8.83 11.34
C LEU A 16 2.80 -8.39 10.12
N ASP A 17 3.52 -9.31 9.49
CA ASP A 17 4.57 -9.04 8.49
C ASP A 17 4.22 -7.89 7.51
N PRO A 18 4.72 -6.66 7.76
CA PRO A 18 4.39 -5.47 6.96
C PRO A 18 4.95 -5.54 5.54
N GLU A 19 5.88 -6.47 5.27
CA GLU A 19 6.62 -6.57 4.02
C GLU A 19 5.73 -6.82 2.80
N ASN A 20 4.49 -7.30 2.99
CA ASN A 20 3.56 -7.64 1.90
C ASN A 20 2.27 -6.79 1.84
N ARG A 21 2.21 -5.63 2.51
CA ARG A 21 1.05 -4.73 2.40
C ARG A 21 1.16 -3.81 1.19
N PHE A 22 0.23 -3.93 0.26
CA PHE A 22 0.12 -3.11 -0.94
C PHE A 22 -1.05 -2.14 -0.85
N TRP A 23 -0.97 -1.05 -1.61
CA TRP A 23 -2.03 -0.05 -1.66
C TRP A 23 -2.52 0.14 -3.10
N ARG A 24 -3.84 0.28 -3.26
CA ARG A 24 -4.45 0.53 -4.57
C ARG A 24 -5.24 1.81 -4.52
N VAL A 25 -4.91 2.74 -5.40
CA VAL A 25 -5.74 3.93 -5.61
C VAL A 25 -7.02 3.50 -6.32
N THR A 26 -8.16 3.68 -5.66
CA THR A 26 -9.49 3.30 -6.16
C THR A 26 -10.30 4.47 -6.67
N SER A 27 -9.92 5.72 -6.35
CA SER A 27 -10.58 6.92 -6.86
C SER A 27 -9.70 7.81 -7.73
N LYS A 28 -10.35 8.66 -8.53
CA LYS A 28 -9.72 9.85 -9.10
C LYS A 28 -9.39 10.85 -7.98
N ALA A 29 -8.44 11.75 -8.25
CA ALA A 29 -8.16 12.88 -7.39
C ALA A 29 -9.40 13.77 -7.23
N ARG A 30 -9.71 14.11 -5.98
CA ARG A 30 -10.79 15.04 -5.61
C ARG A 30 -10.28 16.48 -5.70
N GLY A 31 -11.18 17.45 -5.69
CA GLY A 31 -10.83 18.88 -5.79
C GLY A 31 -9.94 19.41 -4.65
N ASN A 32 -9.86 18.70 -3.53
CA ASN A 32 -8.98 18.99 -2.40
C ASN A 32 -7.62 18.24 -2.46
N GLY A 33 -7.31 17.58 -3.58
CA GLY A 33 -6.06 16.83 -3.77
C GLY A 33 -6.03 15.44 -3.14
N THR A 34 -7.11 14.97 -2.50
CA THR A 34 -7.16 13.63 -1.89
C THR A 34 -7.60 12.55 -2.87
N GLN A 35 -7.21 11.30 -2.61
CA GLN A 35 -7.61 10.11 -3.33
C GLN A 35 -7.97 9.00 -2.34
N THR A 36 -8.93 8.15 -2.70
CA THR A 36 -9.26 6.95 -1.94
C THR A 36 -8.31 5.83 -2.30
N VAL A 37 -7.84 5.11 -1.28
CA VAL A 37 -7.01 3.92 -1.41
C VAL A 37 -7.59 2.76 -0.60
N ASP A 38 -7.31 1.55 -1.07
CA ASP A 38 -7.55 0.31 -0.34
C ASP A 38 -6.21 -0.38 -0.04
N ALA A 39 -6.10 -0.95 1.16
CA ALA A 39 -4.96 -1.77 1.58
C ALA A 39 -5.25 -3.24 1.27
N PHE A 40 -4.26 -3.98 0.78
CA PHE A 40 -4.39 -5.41 0.55
C PHE A 40 -3.08 -6.15 0.75
N VAL A 41 -3.15 -7.44 1.04
CA VAL A 41 -2.02 -8.35 1.21
C VAL A 41 -2.17 -9.53 0.24
N PHE A 42 -1.05 -10.15 -0.11
CA PHE A 42 -1.07 -11.43 -0.83
C PHE A 42 -0.82 -12.56 0.17
N GLU A 43 -1.81 -13.40 0.38
CA GLU A 43 -1.70 -14.58 1.24
C GLU A 43 -1.45 -15.81 0.39
N SER A 44 -0.47 -16.63 0.79
CA SER A 44 -0.24 -17.94 0.18
C SER A 44 -0.98 -19.01 0.97
N ALA A 45 -1.81 -19.78 0.29
CA ALA A 45 -2.51 -20.92 0.86
C ALA A 45 -1.99 -22.21 0.22
N TYR A 46 -1.44 -23.10 1.04
CA TYR A 46 -0.99 -24.42 0.58
C TYR A 46 -2.08 -25.46 0.81
N ASP A 47 -2.63 -26.02 -0.26
CA ASP A 47 -3.53 -27.17 -0.17
C ASP A 47 -2.72 -28.47 -0.14
N ARG A 48 -2.66 -29.07 1.04
CA ARG A 48 -1.94 -30.33 1.29
C ARG A 48 -2.53 -31.52 0.53
N LYS A 49 -3.81 -31.49 0.12
CA LYS A 49 -4.44 -32.58 -0.63
C LYS A 49 -4.04 -32.56 -2.12
N SER A 50 -3.99 -31.38 -2.72
CA SER A 50 -3.58 -31.22 -4.12
C SER A 50 -2.08 -30.96 -4.30
N GLY A 51 -1.36 -30.65 -3.23
CA GLY A 51 0.04 -30.25 -3.26
C GLY A 51 0.28 -28.86 -3.87
N LYS A 52 -0.78 -28.06 -4.04
CA LYS A 52 -0.74 -26.79 -4.75
C LYS A 52 -0.71 -25.62 -3.78
N THR A 53 0.16 -24.65 -4.04
CA THR A 53 0.12 -23.33 -3.40
C THR A 53 -0.67 -22.36 -4.29
N THR A 54 -1.67 -21.69 -3.73
CA THR A 54 -2.34 -20.55 -4.36
C THR A 54 -1.91 -19.27 -3.68
N ILE A 55 -1.93 -18.16 -4.42
CA ILE A 55 -1.70 -16.82 -3.89
C ILE A 55 -2.99 -16.03 -4.13
N GLU A 56 -3.60 -15.53 -3.07
CA GLU A 56 -4.84 -14.77 -3.11
C GLU A 56 -4.62 -13.33 -2.63
N GLU A 57 -5.26 -12.37 -3.29
CA GLU A 57 -5.33 -10.98 -2.84
C GLU A 57 -6.42 -10.87 -1.78
N ARG A 58 -6.06 -10.43 -0.58
CA ARG A 58 -6.97 -10.20 0.55
C ARG A 58 -6.97 -8.73 0.90
N GLN A 59 -8.15 -8.13 0.92
CA GLN A 59 -8.31 -6.74 1.33
C GLN A 59 -8.09 -6.64 2.85
N TYR A 60 -7.24 -5.70 3.25
CA TYR A 60 -6.83 -5.51 4.64
C TYR A 60 -7.56 -4.33 5.29
N ASP A 61 -7.76 -3.24 4.54
CA ASP A 61 -8.51 -2.07 4.98
C ASP A 61 -9.16 -1.36 3.78
N ASP A 62 -10.34 -0.80 3.99
CA ASP A 62 -11.24 -0.34 2.93
C ASP A 62 -11.37 1.19 2.92
N GLY A 63 -11.18 1.78 1.75
CA GLY A 63 -11.91 2.98 1.36
C GLY A 63 -11.54 4.25 2.11
N TYR A 64 -10.29 4.39 2.57
CA TYR A 64 -9.88 5.61 3.26
C TYR A 64 -9.25 6.64 2.31
N ALA A 65 -9.51 7.92 2.60
CA ALA A 65 -8.97 9.03 1.81
C ALA A 65 -7.55 9.37 2.28
N THR A 66 -6.63 9.59 1.35
CA THR A 66 -5.24 9.99 1.61
C THR A 66 -4.80 11.11 0.65
N LEU A 67 -3.84 11.92 1.08
CA LEU A 67 -3.17 12.92 0.27
C LEU A 67 -1.79 12.40 -0.14
N PHE A 68 -1.47 12.46 -1.43
CA PHE A 68 -0.15 12.08 -1.93
C PHE A 68 0.76 13.30 -2.09
N LYS A 69 1.94 13.27 -1.46
CA LYS A 69 3.00 14.27 -1.63
C LYS A 69 4.25 13.64 -2.18
N ARG A 70 5.11 14.39 -2.87
CA ARG A 70 6.44 13.88 -3.26
C ARG A 70 7.31 13.75 -2.01
N ALA A 71 7.97 12.61 -1.84
CA ALA A 71 8.98 12.46 -0.80
C ALA A 71 10.26 13.20 -1.24
N LEU A 72 10.54 14.35 -0.63
CA LEU A 72 11.73 15.16 -0.98
C LEU A 72 13.03 14.42 -0.66
N GLU A 73 13.03 13.62 0.40
CA GLU A 73 14.18 12.84 0.87
C GLU A 73 14.36 11.54 0.07
N HIS A 74 13.32 11.08 -0.63
CA HIS A 74 13.29 9.80 -1.33
C HIS A 74 12.87 9.97 -2.79
N LYS A 75 13.87 10.19 -3.66
CA LYS A 75 13.66 10.41 -5.10
C LYS A 75 12.82 9.29 -5.73
N GLY A 76 11.69 9.66 -6.32
CA GLY A 76 10.80 8.73 -7.02
C GLY A 76 9.71 8.10 -6.16
N MET A 77 9.64 8.43 -4.87
CA MET A 77 8.62 7.95 -3.94
C MET A 77 7.57 9.03 -3.62
N LEU A 78 6.43 8.58 -3.12
CA LEU A 78 5.33 9.41 -2.62
C LEU A 78 5.13 9.17 -1.12
N LEU A 79 4.77 10.22 -0.40
CA LEU A 79 4.26 10.15 0.97
C LEU A 79 2.74 10.05 0.91
N MET A 80 2.19 9.05 1.59
CA MET A 80 0.77 8.95 1.92
C MET A 80 0.53 9.69 3.22
N VAL A 81 -0.30 10.74 3.15
CA VAL A 81 -0.57 11.64 4.27
C VAL A 81 -2.04 11.54 4.64
N SER A 82 -2.32 11.23 5.90
CA SER A 82 -3.69 11.17 6.39
C SER A 82 -4.35 12.55 6.32
N PRO A 83 -5.56 12.69 5.76
CA PRO A 83 -6.27 13.96 5.74
C PRO A 83 -6.90 14.28 7.10
N ARG A 84 -6.91 13.33 8.04
CA ARG A 84 -7.49 13.50 9.38
C ARG A 84 -6.59 14.34 10.29
N ASP A 85 -5.30 14.01 10.33
CA ASP A 85 -4.33 14.61 11.25
C ASP A 85 -3.06 15.13 10.55
N GLY A 86 -2.93 14.91 9.24
CA GLY A 86 -1.76 15.33 8.46
C GLY A 86 -0.52 14.47 8.68
N GLN A 87 -0.62 13.35 9.40
CA GLN A 87 0.51 12.45 9.61
C GLN A 87 0.87 11.66 8.35
N VAL A 88 2.16 11.38 8.18
CA VAL A 88 2.64 10.47 7.13
C VAL A 88 2.35 9.05 7.59
N GLU A 89 1.49 8.35 6.86
CA GLU A 89 1.12 6.96 7.14
C GLU A 89 2.08 5.96 6.47
N ALA A 90 2.62 6.33 5.31
CA ALA A 90 3.57 5.50 4.59
C ALA A 90 4.38 6.29 3.55
N THR A 91 5.60 5.82 3.27
CA THR A 91 6.32 6.16 2.04
C THR A 91 6.13 5.03 1.04
N VAL A 92 5.60 5.35 -0.13
CA VAL A 92 5.20 4.37 -1.15
C VAL A 92 5.82 4.67 -2.50
N GLU A 93 6.13 3.59 -3.21
CA GLU A 93 6.55 3.65 -4.60
C GLU A 93 5.37 3.40 -5.54
N ILE A 94 5.42 4.00 -6.71
CA ILE A 94 4.45 3.69 -7.77
C ILE A 94 4.91 2.40 -8.43
N CYS A 95 4.13 1.33 -8.29
CA CYS A 95 4.46 0.07 -8.95
C CYS A 95 4.46 0.32 -10.47
N ARG A 96 5.62 0.17 -11.12
CA ARG A 96 5.66 0.13 -12.59
C ARG A 96 4.88 -1.10 -13.02
N ARG A 97 3.80 -0.91 -13.81
CA ARG A 97 3.28 -2.05 -14.59
C ARG A 97 4.43 -2.51 -15.47
N LYS A 98 4.90 -3.75 -15.30
CA LYS A 98 5.71 -4.39 -16.33
C LYS A 98 4.88 -4.35 -17.61
N LYS A 99 5.44 -3.72 -18.64
CA LYS A 99 4.84 -3.63 -19.97
C LYS A 99 4.75 -5.02 -20.57
#